data_AF-A0AAC8VZ85-F1
#
_entry.id   AF-A0AAC8VZ85-F1
#
_cell.length_a   1.000
_cell.length_b   1.000
_cell.length_c   1.000
_cell.angle_alpha   90.00
_cell.angle_beta   90.00
_cell.angle_gamma   90.00
#
_symmetry.space_group_name_H-M   'P 1'
#
loop_
_entity.id
_entity.type
_entity.pdbx_description
1 polymer ?
#
loop_
_entity_poly.entity_id
_entity_poly.type
_entity_poly.pdbx_seq_one_letter_code
_entity_poly.pdbx_strand_id
1 'polypeptide(L)' 'MAEVPAEVPTDPAPSFARCFAGADGLRVLTVLRAMTLDRALGPDAPEAALRHLEGQRQLVAAILALVARGRSG' A
#
# COMPACT_ATOMS: atom_id res chain seq x y z
N MET A 1 -6.34 -23.59 1.45
CA MET A 1 -6.98 -22.32 1.83
C MET A 1 -6.43 -21.96 3.19
N ALA A 2 -5.66 -20.87 3.32
CA ALA A 2 -5.17 -20.45 4.63
C ALA A 2 -6.37 -19.95 5.44
N GLU A 3 -6.61 -20.59 6.57
CA GLU A 3 -7.61 -20.20 7.56
C GLU A 3 -7.28 -18.79 8.06
N VAL A 4 -8.20 -17.85 7.85
CA VAL A 4 -8.07 -16.48 8.37
C VAL A 4 -8.34 -16.57 9.88
N PRO A 5 -7.38 -16.23 10.75
CA PRO A 5 -7.60 -16.30 12.19
C PRO A 5 -8.77 -15.39 12.59
N ALA A 6 -9.61 -15.87 13.51
CA ALA A 6 -10.83 -15.22 13.98
C ALA A 6 -10.63 -13.92 14.79
N GLU A 7 -9.39 -13.46 14.97
CA GLU A 7 -9.07 -12.16 15.55
C GLU A 7 -8.18 -11.37 14.57
N VAL A 8 -8.71 -10.26 14.07
CA VAL A 8 -7.88 -9.27 13.36
C VAL A 8 -6.90 -8.71 14.40
N PRO A 9 -5.58 -8.84 14.20
CA PRO A 9 -4.60 -8.26 15.11
C PRO A 9 -4.90 -6.77 15.31
N THR A 10 -4.95 -6.31 16.56
CA THR A 10 -5.27 -4.91 16.93
C THR A 10 -4.33 -3.91 16.25
N ASP A 11 -3.10 -4.33 15.97
CA ASP A 11 -2.18 -3.65 15.06
C ASP A 11 -1.74 -4.58 13.91
N PRO A 12 -2.13 -4.28 12.66
CA PRO A 12 -1.71 -5.10 11.52
C PRO A 12 -0.26 -4.84 11.09
N ALA A 13 0.43 -3.81 11.62
CA ALA A 13 1.75 -3.40 11.15
C ALA A 13 2.81 -4.53 11.09
N PRO A 14 2.97 -5.42 12.10
CA PRO A 14 3.94 -6.52 12.01
C PRO A 14 3.66 -7.49 10.86
N SER A 15 2.38 -7.75 10.57
CA SER A 15 1.98 -8.61 9.45
C SER A 15 2.30 -7.97 8.10
N PHE A 16 2.07 -6.66 7.97
CA PHE A 16 2.44 -5.92 6.76
C PHE A 16 3.97 -5.91 6.59
N ALA A 17 4.73 -5.63 7.65
CA ALA A 17 6.19 -5.64 7.58
C ALA A 17 6.74 -7.00 7.12
N ARG A 18 6.26 -8.11 7.69
CA ARG A 18 6.64 -9.47 7.26
C ARG A 18 6.24 -9.78 5.82
N CYS A 19 5.00 -9.45 5.44
CA CYS A 19 4.48 -9.70 4.09
C CYS A 19 5.35 -9.02 3.01
N PHE A 20 5.82 -7.80 3.28
CA PHE A 20 6.60 -7.00 2.34
C PHE A 20 8.12 -6.98 2.62
N ALA A 21 8.65 -7.92 3.40
CA ALA A 21 10.08 -7.99 3.73
C ALA A 21 10.92 -8.65 2.61
N GLY A 22 10.34 -9.59 1.86
CA GLY A 22 11.02 -10.34 0.81
C GLY A 22 11.10 -9.60 -0.53
N ALA A 23 11.90 -10.14 -1.46
CA ALA A 23 12.11 -9.58 -2.78
C ALA A 23 10.80 -9.31 -3.54
N ASP A 24 9.86 -10.25 -3.51
CA ASP A 24 8.56 -10.10 -4.18
C ASP A 24 7.70 -9.02 -3.52
N GLY A 25 7.74 -8.94 -2.19
CA GLY A 25 7.09 -7.85 -1.44
C GLY A 25 7.63 -6.48 -1.84
N LEU A 26 8.94 -6.34 -1.97
CA LEU A 26 9.56 -5.10 -2.45
C LEU A 26 9.17 -4.78 -3.90
N ARG A 27 9.07 -5.79 -4.78
CA ARG A 27 8.58 -5.60 -6.16
C ARG A 27 7.14 -5.10 -6.17
N VAL A 28 6.26 -5.69 -5.35
CA VAL A 28 4.86 -5.25 -5.24
C VAL A 28 4.78 -3.80 -4.76
N LEU A 29 5.51 -3.43 -3.70
CA LEU A 29 5.52 -2.04 -3.22
C LEU A 29 6.03 -1.06 -4.29
N THR A 30 7.05 -1.46 -5.05
CA THR A 30 7.58 -0.65 -6.17
C THR A 30 6.53 -0.43 -7.25
N VAL A 31 5.83 -1.49 -7.67
CA VAL A 31 4.77 -1.41 -8.68
C VAL A 31 3.60 -0.56 -8.19
N LEU A 32 3.15 -0.74 -6.94
CA LEU A 32 2.07 0.06 -6.35
C LEU A 32 2.43 1.54 -6.34
N ARG A 33 3.67 1.88 -5.96
CA ARG A 33 4.16 3.27 -5.97
C ARG A 33 4.17 3.86 -7.38
N ALA A 34 4.69 3.12 -8.36
CA ALA A 34 4.72 3.56 -9.76
C ALA A 34 3.31 3.78 -10.35
N MET A 35 2.36 2.93 -9.99
CA MET A 35 0.96 3.05 -10.46
C MET A 35 0.21 4.24 -9.84
N THR A 36 0.67 4.76 -8.70
CA THR A 36 -0.11 5.68 -7.86
C THR A 36 0.65 6.96 -7.49
N LEU A 37 1.62 6.86 -6.57
CA LEU A 37 2.35 7.99 -5.99
C LEU A 37 3.24 8.68 -7.03
N ASP A 38 3.90 7.90 -7.88
CA ASP A 38 4.80 8.44 -8.91
C ASP A 38 4.07 8.70 -10.24
N ARG A 39 2.78 8.37 -10.31
CA ARG A 39 1.95 8.57 -11.51
C ARG A 39 1.49 10.03 -11.59
N ALA A 40 1.84 10.69 -12.68
CA ALA A 40 1.30 11.99 -13.06
C ALA A 40 0.13 11.83 -14.05
N LEU A 41 -0.86 12.71 -13.95
CA LEU A 41 -1.93 12.87 -14.94
C LEU A 41 -1.71 14.18 -15.68
N GLY A 42 -2.09 14.22 -16.96
CA GLY A 42 -1.99 15.43 -17.79
C GLY A 42 -2.97 16.53 -17.33
N PRO A 43 -2.78 17.77 -17.81
CA PRO A 43 -3.61 18.92 -17.43
C PRO A 43 -5.09 18.74 -17.75
N ASP A 44 -5.41 17.98 -18.82
CA ASP A 44 -6.78 17.73 -19.26
C ASP A 44 -7.42 16.49 -18.61
N ALA A 45 -6.81 15.95 -17.55
CA ALA A 45 -7.33 14.78 -16.87
C ALA A 45 -8.68 15.09 -16.18
N PRO A 46 -9.70 14.23 -16.34
CA PRO A 46 -11.00 14.48 -15.74
C PRO A 46 -10.93 14.41 -14.22
N GLU A 47 -11.73 15.23 -13.53
CA GLU A 47 -11.77 15.28 -12.06
C GLU A 47 -12.01 13.91 -11.40
N ALA A 48 -12.82 13.06 -12.03
CA ALA A 48 -13.08 11.71 -11.54
C ALA A 48 -11.79 10.85 -11.51
N ALA A 49 -10.92 11.00 -12.51
CA ALA A 49 -9.64 10.30 -12.55
C ALA A 49 -8.67 10.83 -11.49
N LEU A 50 -8.65 12.15 -11.26
CA LEU A 50 -7.86 12.78 -10.19
C LEU A 50 -8.28 12.25 -8.81
N ARG A 51 -9.59 12.27 -8.51
CA ARG A 51 -10.14 11.76 -7.25
C ARG A 51 -9.89 10.27 -7.07
N HIS A 52 -10.04 9.49 -8.13
CA HIS A 52 -9.76 8.06 -8.09
C HIS A 52 -8.28 7.77 -7.80
N LEU A 53 -7.36 8.47 -8.48
CA LEU A 53 -5.93 8.34 -8.24
C LEU A 53 -5.57 8.75 -6.81
N GLU A 54 -6.17 9.80 -6.28
CA GLU A 54 -5.92 10.25 -4.90
C GLU A 54 -6.37 9.21 -3.86
N GLY A 55 -7.52 8.57 -4.08
CA GLY A 55 -7.95 7.44 -3.24
C GLY A 55 -6.94 6.28 -3.27
N GLN A 56 -6.38 5.96 -4.44
CA GLN A 56 -5.34 4.93 -4.54
C GLN A 56 -4.04 5.35 -3.82
N ARG A 57 -3.64 6.62 -3.92
CA ARG A 57 -2.45 7.15 -3.24
C ARG A 57 -2.59 7.08 -1.73
N GLN A 58 -3.77 7.43 -1.19
CA GLN A 58 -4.05 7.32 0.23
C GLN A 58 -3.87 5.87 0.72
N LEU A 59 -4.42 4.90 -0.02
CA LEU A 59 -4.31 3.49 0.33
C LEU A 59 -2.86 3.01 0.31
N VAL A 60 -2.10 3.33 -0.76
CA VAL A 60 -0.69 2.93 -0.87
C VAL A 60 0.15 3.60 0.21
N ALA A 61 -0.09 4.87 0.55
CA ALA A 61 0.57 5.55 1.65
C ALA A 61 0.30 4.86 3.00
N ALA A 62 -0.95 4.43 3.25
CA ALA A 62 -1.30 3.69 4.46
C ALA A 62 -0.56 2.34 4.55
N ILE A 63 -0.47 1.59 3.44
CA ILE A 63 0.31 0.34 3.37
C ILE A 63 1.78 0.60 3.70
N LEU A 64 2.39 1.61 3.08
CA LEU A 64 3.79 1.97 3.33
C LEU A 64 4.03 2.37 4.79
N ALA A 65 3.11 3.13 5.40
CA ALA A 65 3.18 3.51 6.81
C ALA A 65 3.09 2.30 7.74
N LEU A 66 2.19 1.34 7.46
CA LEU A 66 2.09 0.08 8.21
C LEU A 66 3.37 -0.75 8.11
N VAL A 67 3.93 -0.88 6.90
CA VAL A 67 5.20 -1.59 6.67
C VAL A 67 6.34 -0.93 7.45
N ALA A 68 6.45 0.41 7.38
CA ALA A 68 7.49 1.14 8.09
C ALA A 68 7.35 0.99 9.61
N ARG A 69 6.13 1.17 10.15
CA ARG A 69 5.86 0.99 11.58
C ARG A 69 6.21 -0.41 12.07
N GLY A 70 5.81 -1.45 11.34
CA GLY A 70 6.07 -2.83 11.73
C GLY A 70 7.53 -3.28 11.58
N ARG A 71 8.40 -2.46 10.96
CA ARG A 71 9.86 -2.69 10.92
C ARG A 71 10.60 -1.99 12.06
N SER A 72 9.98 -0.98 12.68
CA SER A 72 10.59 -0.16 13.74
C SER A 72 10.20 -0.61 15.15
N GLY A 73 9.16 -1.43 15.29
CA GLY A 73 8.78 -2.08 16.54
C GLY A 73 9.39 -3.47 16.64
#